data_AF-A0A7Y1Z9E0-F1
#
_entry.id   AF-A0A7Y1Z9E0-F1
#
_cell.length_a   1.000
_cell.length_b   1.000
_cell.length_c   1.000
_cell.angle_alpha   90.00
_cell.angle_beta   90.00
_cell.angle_gamma   90.00
#
_symmetry.space_group_name_H-M   'P 1'
#
loop_
_entity.id
_entity.type
_entity.pdbx_description
1 polymer ?
#
loop_
_entity_poly.entity_id
_entity_poly.type
_entity_poly.pdbx_seq_one_letter_code
_entity_poly.pdbx_strand_id
1 'polypeptide(L)'
;MKILKYFLYLILIVIIGGAVYFGTQDGTFDIAETKFMDANPAMIYENVNDFKNWQEWGPWIEQDPNMELKYAENTVGEGASYSWSSEVMGDGSMKTVKVVENAEIDQTITFNSPLGESTSDIYWRFNQKDNGTEVTWGMKGEHSLIEKAFMAFQSQSFEVALNEMHKKGLANLDSVIQTEMNKYTIDVQGIKQYGGGYYMYTTTACKQEDIGSRMAPMMGKVHSFLQTNKIAITGMPFTIYNDWDEANGTVIFSAAIPVKEKIITTGGDVLCGYMEPLSAVKTVLKGNYNHLSKGYEKAQQYIGENNLLIDPSKNMFEIYANDPGDFPNPADWTTEIYIPVFKDLTSNHPIINGN
;
A
#
# COMPACT_ATOMS: atom_id res chain seq x y z
N MET A 1 -40.38 58.83 12.27
CA MET A 1 -39.56 58.54 13.48
C MET A 1 -40.14 57.44 14.38
N LYS A 2 -41.45 57.37 14.67
CA LYS A 2 -42.01 56.32 15.55
C LYS A 2 -42.01 54.91 14.91
N ILE A 3 -42.42 54.79 13.64
CA ILE A 3 -42.44 53.52 12.90
C ILE A 3 -41.03 52.89 12.80
N LEU A 4 -40.01 53.70 12.50
CA LEU A 4 -38.61 53.24 12.47
C LEU A 4 -38.15 52.72 13.85
N LYS A 5 -38.56 53.35 14.95
CA LYS A 5 -38.24 52.87 16.31
C LYS A 5 -38.89 51.53 16.62
N TYR A 6 -40.17 51.35 16.29
CA TYR A 6 -40.86 50.06 16.50
C TYR A 6 -40.28 48.96 15.62
N PHE A 7 -39.90 49.29 14.38
CA PHE A 7 -39.21 48.36 13.49
C PHE A 7 -37.85 47.93 14.06
N LEU A 8 -37.05 48.86 14.59
CA LEU A 8 -35.78 48.56 15.24
C LEU A 8 -35.96 47.70 16.52
N TYR A 9 -37.00 47.95 17.32
CA TYR A 9 -37.29 47.10 18.48
C TYR A 9 -37.73 45.68 18.07
N LEU A 10 -38.51 45.55 17.00
CA LEU A 10 -38.87 44.24 16.46
C LEU A 10 -37.63 43.47 16.01
N ILE A 11 -36.73 44.11 15.25
CA ILE A 11 -35.45 43.52 14.84
C ILE A 11 -34.63 43.10 16.07
N LEU A 12 -34.54 43.97 17.08
CA LEU A 12 -33.80 43.65 18.30
C LEU A 12 -34.38 42.43 19.03
N ILE A 13 -35.71 42.32 19.12
CA ILE A 13 -36.38 41.15 19.73
C ILE A 13 -36.07 39.88 18.93
N VAL A 14 -36.11 39.95 17.60
CA VAL A 14 -35.76 38.81 16.73
C VAL A 14 -34.29 38.40 16.91
N ILE A 15 -33.38 39.36 17.00
CA ILE A 15 -31.95 39.09 17.23
C ILE A 15 -31.74 38.45 18.60
N ILE A 16 -32.33 38.98 19.66
CA ILE A 16 -32.23 38.42 21.01
C ILE A 16 -32.84 37.03 21.06
N GLY A 17 -34.03 36.85 20.48
CA GLY A 17 -34.69 35.54 20.41
C GLY A 17 -33.86 34.51 19.64
N GLY A 18 -33.29 34.90 18.50
CA GLY A 18 -32.39 34.04 17.72
C GLY A 18 -31.11 33.69 18.47
N ALA A 19 -30.47 34.67 19.11
CA ALA A 19 -29.27 34.45 19.91
C ALA A 19 -29.53 33.48 21.08
N VAL A 20 -30.68 33.61 21.77
CA VAL A 20 -31.08 32.68 22.82
C VAL A 20 -31.34 31.29 22.24
N TYR A 21 -32.10 31.19 21.14
CA TYR A 21 -32.43 29.92 20.51
C TYR A 21 -31.16 29.15 20.09
N PHE A 22 -30.28 29.76 19.30
CA PHE A 22 -29.03 29.13 18.84
C PHE A 22 -28.00 28.97 19.98
N GLY A 23 -28.06 29.82 21.00
CA GLY A 23 -27.24 29.72 22.20
C GLY A 23 -27.54 28.46 23.01
N THR A 24 -28.77 27.95 22.96
CA THR A 24 -29.19 26.72 23.67
C THR A 24 -28.95 25.42 22.89
N GLN A 25 -28.60 25.49 21.61
CA GLN A 25 -28.28 24.31 20.81
C GLN A 25 -26.85 23.81 21.13
N ASP A 26 -26.68 22.49 21.22
CA ASP A 26 -25.36 21.88 21.29
C ASP A 26 -24.57 22.22 20.02
N GLY A 27 -23.41 22.82 20.21
CA GLY A 27 -22.52 23.19 19.10
C GLY A 27 -21.42 22.16 18.89
N THR A 28 -21.25 21.19 19.79
CA THR A 28 -20.19 20.21 19.70
C THR A 28 -20.50 19.17 18.64
N PHE A 29 -19.47 18.75 17.91
CA PHE A 29 -19.58 17.69 16.93
C PHE A 29 -18.31 16.84 16.92
N ASP A 30 -18.46 15.56 16.60
CA ASP A 30 -17.38 14.62 16.32
C ASP A 30 -17.90 13.67 15.23
N ILE A 31 -17.41 13.87 14.01
CA ILE A 31 -17.92 13.21 12.81
C ILE A 31 -16.75 12.48 12.17
N ALA A 32 -16.90 11.16 12.01
CA ALA A 32 -15.86 10.32 11.43
C ALA A 32 -16.44 9.25 10.52
N GLU A 33 -15.64 8.90 9.53
CA GLU A 33 -15.92 7.78 8.63
C GLU A 33 -14.73 6.82 8.66
N THR A 34 -15.02 5.54 8.43
CA THR A 34 -14.02 4.48 8.44
C THR A 34 -14.13 3.65 7.18
N LYS A 35 -12.98 3.32 6.59
CA LYS A 35 -12.87 2.46 5.42
C LYS A 35 -11.74 1.45 5.59
N PHE A 36 -12.01 0.20 5.24
CA PHE A 36 -10.97 -0.82 5.10
C PHE A 36 -10.24 -0.63 3.77
N MET A 37 -8.91 -0.67 3.80
CA MET A 37 -8.02 -0.60 2.64
C MET A 37 -7.10 -1.82 2.65
N ASP A 38 -7.04 -2.53 1.53
CA ASP A 38 -6.13 -3.68 1.34
C ASP A 38 -4.70 -3.18 1.05
N ALA A 39 -4.10 -2.60 2.09
CA ALA A 39 -2.76 -2.00 2.05
C ALA A 39 -2.14 -1.99 3.45
N ASN A 40 -0.80 -2.03 3.50
CA ASN A 40 -0.04 -1.89 4.73
C ASN A 40 -0.26 -0.48 5.34
N PRO A 41 -0.42 -0.36 6.68
CA PRO A 41 -0.67 0.94 7.31
C PRO A 41 0.42 1.97 6.99
N ALA A 42 1.68 1.56 6.79
CA ALA A 42 2.77 2.45 6.42
C ALA A 42 2.53 3.18 5.11
N MET A 43 1.99 2.50 4.10
CA MET A 43 1.67 3.11 2.79
C MET A 43 0.64 4.23 2.92
N ILE A 44 -0.41 3.96 3.68
CA ILE A 44 -1.52 4.90 3.87
C ILE A 44 -1.05 6.06 4.74
N TYR A 45 -0.35 5.75 5.84
CA TYR A 45 0.23 6.72 6.75
C TYR A 45 1.20 7.67 6.04
N GLU A 46 2.17 7.15 5.28
CA GLU A 46 3.13 7.97 4.54
C GLU A 46 2.43 8.90 3.55
N ASN A 47 1.38 8.41 2.89
CA ASN A 47 0.60 9.23 1.97
C ASN A 47 -0.15 10.36 2.69
N VAL A 48 -0.86 10.06 3.79
CA VAL A 48 -1.61 11.05 4.57
C VAL A 48 -0.69 12.02 5.31
N ASN A 49 0.48 11.57 5.75
CA ASN A 49 1.42 12.37 6.55
C ASN A 49 2.09 13.51 5.76
N ASP A 50 2.19 13.41 4.42
CA ASP A 50 2.67 14.50 3.57
C ASP A 50 1.51 15.24 2.90
N PHE A 51 1.31 16.51 3.26
CA PHE A 51 0.27 17.35 2.67
C PHE A 51 0.37 17.51 1.16
N LYS A 52 1.55 17.31 0.55
CA LYS A 52 1.69 17.40 -0.91
C LYS A 52 0.93 16.30 -1.65
N ASN A 53 0.80 15.12 -1.03
CA ASN A 53 0.09 13.99 -1.64
C ASN A 53 -1.42 14.23 -1.71
N TRP A 54 -1.95 15.09 -0.84
CA TRP A 54 -3.38 15.33 -0.76
C TRP A 54 -3.91 16.01 -2.02
N GLN A 55 -3.06 16.64 -2.82
CA GLN A 55 -3.44 17.17 -4.13
C GLN A 55 -4.01 16.12 -5.08
N GLU A 56 -3.63 14.85 -4.90
CA GLU A 56 -4.04 13.76 -5.79
C GLU A 56 -5.41 13.17 -5.43
N TRP A 57 -5.86 13.30 -4.18
CA TRP A 57 -7.06 12.62 -3.68
C TRP A 57 -7.97 13.47 -2.78
N GLY A 58 -7.51 14.63 -2.33
CA GLY A 58 -8.17 15.49 -1.36
C GLY A 58 -9.56 15.93 -1.83
N PRO A 59 -10.64 15.63 -1.09
CA PRO A 59 -12.00 15.77 -1.59
C PRO A 59 -12.43 17.22 -1.82
N TRP A 60 -11.82 18.21 -1.14
CA TRP A 60 -12.07 19.64 -1.37
C TRP A 60 -11.32 20.21 -2.58
N ILE A 61 -10.21 19.59 -2.99
CA ILE A 61 -9.44 20.02 -4.16
C ILE A 61 -10.21 19.73 -5.43
N GLU A 62 -10.93 18.61 -5.47
CA GLU A 62 -11.84 18.33 -6.58
C GLU A 62 -13.04 19.29 -6.67
N GLN A 63 -13.46 19.90 -5.56
CA GLN A 63 -14.59 20.84 -5.55
C GLN A 63 -14.21 22.22 -6.09
N ASP A 64 -12.94 22.61 -5.96
CA ASP A 64 -12.41 23.84 -6.53
C ASP A 64 -11.06 23.60 -7.23
N PRO A 65 -11.07 23.30 -8.54
CA PRO A 65 -9.86 23.11 -9.33
C PRO A 65 -8.95 24.35 -9.42
N ASN A 66 -9.46 25.54 -9.08
CA ASN A 66 -8.68 26.78 -9.09
C ASN A 66 -8.10 27.11 -7.71
N MET A 67 -8.32 26.25 -6.70
CA MET A 67 -7.80 26.48 -5.35
C MET A 67 -6.26 26.58 -5.36
N GLU A 68 -5.75 27.66 -4.79
CA GLU A 68 -4.30 27.89 -4.70
C GLU A 68 -3.75 27.29 -3.41
N LEU A 69 -2.95 26.23 -3.51
CA LEU A 69 -2.26 25.61 -2.38
C LEU A 69 -0.90 26.28 -2.12
N LYS A 70 -0.62 26.60 -0.86
CA LYS A 70 0.67 27.12 -0.39
C LYS A 70 1.21 26.22 0.71
N TYR A 71 2.25 25.47 0.38
CA TYR A 71 2.94 24.57 1.30
C TYR A 71 4.00 25.32 2.12
N ALA A 72 4.11 24.99 3.41
CA ALA A 72 5.23 25.43 4.23
C ALA A 72 6.52 24.68 3.88
N GLU A 73 7.65 25.09 4.46
CA GLU A 73 8.93 24.37 4.31
C GLU A 73 8.81 22.92 4.81
N ASN A 74 8.06 22.70 5.91
CA ASN A 74 7.72 21.37 6.41
C ASN A 74 6.30 20.98 6.00
N THR A 75 6.17 19.88 5.26
CA THR A 75 4.89 19.27 4.87
C THR A 75 4.65 17.89 5.45
N VAL A 76 5.60 17.36 6.24
CA VAL A 76 5.58 15.99 6.77
C VAL A 76 5.76 15.98 8.29
N GLY A 77 5.00 15.14 8.99
CA GLY A 77 5.18 14.91 10.42
C GLY A 77 4.68 16.06 11.31
N GLU A 78 5.08 16.05 12.58
CA GLU A 78 4.66 17.08 13.54
C GLU A 78 5.14 18.48 13.13
N GLY A 79 4.24 19.46 13.20
CA GLY A 79 4.50 20.83 12.78
C GLY A 79 4.41 21.06 11.27
N ALA A 80 4.14 20.04 10.47
CA ALA A 80 3.82 20.20 9.06
C ALA A 80 2.60 21.09 8.85
N SER A 81 2.57 21.87 7.77
CA SER A 81 1.41 22.68 7.44
C SER A 81 1.29 23.04 5.97
N TYR A 82 0.06 23.36 5.56
CA TYR A 82 -0.22 24.04 4.31
C TYR A 82 -1.40 24.99 4.51
N SER A 83 -1.55 25.89 3.56
CA SER A 83 -2.68 26.82 3.48
C SER A 83 -3.27 26.82 2.08
N TRP A 84 -4.51 27.26 1.96
CA TRP A 84 -5.17 27.38 0.66
C TRP A 84 -5.95 28.69 0.58
N SER A 85 -6.13 29.15 -0.66
CA SER A 85 -7.08 30.22 -0.99
C SER A 85 -8.08 29.73 -2.01
N SER A 86 -9.37 29.95 -1.74
CA SER A 86 -10.48 29.44 -2.56
C SER A 86 -11.68 30.38 -2.48
N GLU A 87 -12.25 30.70 -3.64
CA GLU A 87 -13.52 31.45 -3.72
C GLU A 87 -14.73 30.57 -3.37
N VAL A 88 -14.59 29.24 -3.47
CA VAL A 88 -15.67 28.27 -3.25
C VAL A 88 -15.67 27.75 -1.81
N MET A 89 -14.50 27.32 -1.31
CA MET A 89 -14.34 26.69 0.01
C MET A 89 -13.95 27.68 1.11
N GLY A 90 -13.60 28.92 0.75
CA GLY A 90 -13.01 29.89 1.65
C GLY A 90 -11.52 29.59 1.91
N ASP A 91 -10.81 30.62 2.37
CA ASP A 91 -9.39 30.48 2.72
C ASP A 91 -9.21 29.68 4.01
N GLY A 92 -8.10 28.97 4.13
CA GLY A 92 -7.80 28.24 5.36
C GLY A 92 -6.41 27.65 5.42
N SER A 93 -6.16 26.91 6.50
CA SER A 93 -4.89 26.24 6.74
C SER A 93 -5.09 24.96 7.54
N MET A 94 -4.14 24.04 7.40
CA MET A 94 -4.06 22.83 8.21
C MET A 94 -2.66 22.69 8.78
N LYS A 95 -2.58 22.16 10.01
CA LYS A 95 -1.32 21.90 10.70
C LYS A 95 -1.36 20.55 11.40
N THR A 96 -0.35 19.71 11.18
CA THR A 96 -0.16 18.47 11.94
C THR A 96 0.38 18.80 13.33
N VAL A 97 -0.30 18.33 14.37
CA VAL A 97 0.05 18.63 15.77
C VAL A 97 0.70 17.45 16.48
N LYS A 98 0.36 16.22 16.09
CA LYS A 98 0.88 14.99 16.69
C LYS A 98 0.95 13.90 15.65
N VAL A 99 1.99 13.08 15.72
CA VAL A 99 2.12 11.89 14.88
C VAL A 99 2.60 10.68 15.69
N VAL A 100 1.93 9.55 15.52
CA VAL A 100 2.40 8.23 15.93
C VAL A 100 2.53 7.39 14.67
N GLU A 101 3.76 7.04 14.32
CA GLU A 101 4.11 6.36 13.08
C GLU A 101 3.21 5.15 12.81
N ASN A 102 2.62 5.10 11.61
CA ASN A 102 1.73 4.03 11.12
C ASN A 102 0.45 3.81 11.93
N ALA A 103 0.11 4.69 12.89
CA ALA A 103 -1.01 4.48 13.81
C ALA A 103 -1.95 5.69 13.94
N GLU A 104 -1.41 6.90 14.09
CA GLU A 104 -2.21 8.09 14.39
C GLU A 104 -1.59 9.36 13.81
N ILE A 105 -2.44 10.23 13.28
CA ILE A 105 -2.10 11.62 12.95
C ILE A 105 -3.21 12.49 13.53
N ASP A 106 -2.85 13.49 14.32
CA ASP A 106 -3.78 14.55 14.75
C ASP A 106 -3.35 15.87 14.12
N GLN A 107 -4.33 16.64 13.65
CA GLN A 107 -4.14 17.89 12.93
C GLN A 107 -5.17 18.92 13.41
N THR A 108 -4.90 20.18 13.12
CA THR A 108 -5.83 21.28 13.33
C THR A 108 -6.11 21.91 11.98
N ILE A 109 -7.39 22.11 11.67
CA ILE A 109 -7.84 22.85 10.49
C ILE A 109 -8.41 24.19 10.93
N THR A 110 -8.03 25.27 10.25
CA THR A 110 -8.56 26.61 10.49
C THR A 110 -9.10 27.19 9.19
N PHE A 111 -10.37 27.58 9.20
CA PHE A 111 -11.02 28.33 8.12
C PHE A 111 -11.08 29.81 8.47
N ASN A 112 -10.70 30.65 7.51
CA ASN A 112 -10.73 32.09 7.65
C ASN A 112 -11.95 32.65 6.92
N SER A 113 -12.89 33.24 7.66
CA SER A 113 -14.08 33.87 7.09
C SER A 113 -14.15 35.35 7.47
N PRO A 114 -14.96 36.17 6.75
CA PRO A 114 -15.24 37.54 7.18
C PRO A 114 -15.88 37.65 8.57
N LEU A 115 -16.41 36.54 9.10
CA LEU A 115 -17.07 36.46 10.41
C LEU A 115 -16.10 36.03 11.53
N GLY A 116 -14.86 35.70 11.19
CA GLY A 116 -13.82 35.23 12.11
C GLY A 116 -13.17 33.93 11.66
N GLU A 117 -12.19 33.49 12.44
CA GLU A 117 -11.54 32.19 12.29
C GLU A 117 -12.38 31.10 12.96
N SER A 118 -12.53 29.97 12.27
CA SER A 118 -13.14 28.75 12.80
C SER A 118 -12.09 27.66 12.82
N THR A 119 -11.94 26.97 13.95
CA THR A 119 -10.91 25.94 14.12
C THR A 119 -11.54 24.63 14.55
N SER A 120 -11.06 23.52 14.00
CA SER A 120 -11.48 22.17 14.35
C SER A 120 -10.28 21.22 14.41
N ASP A 121 -10.43 20.15 15.17
CA ASP A 121 -9.44 19.09 15.25
C ASP A 121 -9.76 18.01 14.21
N ILE A 122 -8.73 17.57 13.49
CA ILE A 122 -8.77 16.45 12.56
C ILE A 122 -7.98 15.30 13.16
N TYR A 123 -8.47 14.09 12.98
CA TYR A 123 -7.80 12.90 13.48
C TYR A 123 -7.87 11.75 12.49
N TRP A 124 -6.76 11.05 12.36
CA TRP A 124 -6.60 9.86 11.54
C TRP A 124 -6.18 8.69 12.42
N ARG A 125 -6.80 7.54 12.22
CA ARG A 125 -6.42 6.30 12.92
C ARG A 125 -6.19 5.20 11.89
N PHE A 126 -5.05 4.52 11.99
CA PHE A 126 -4.64 3.44 11.10
C PHE A 126 -4.58 2.15 11.92
N ASN A 127 -5.67 1.39 11.91
CA ASN A 127 -5.78 0.15 12.67
C ASN A 127 -5.46 -1.03 11.75
N GLN A 128 -4.26 -1.58 11.88
CA GLN A 128 -3.89 -2.80 11.14
C GLN A 128 -4.84 -3.95 11.50
N LYS A 129 -5.34 -4.62 10.46
CA LYS A 129 -6.10 -5.88 10.50
C LYS A 129 -5.33 -6.94 9.71
N ASP A 130 -5.84 -8.17 9.69
CA ASP A 130 -5.15 -9.35 9.14
C ASP A 130 -4.45 -9.09 7.78
N ASN A 131 -5.20 -8.63 6.77
CA ASN A 131 -4.69 -8.42 5.42
C ASN A 131 -4.72 -6.94 4.97
N GLY A 132 -4.90 -5.98 5.86
CA GLY A 132 -5.01 -4.59 5.45
C GLY A 132 -5.15 -3.64 6.64
N THR A 133 -5.67 -2.45 6.38
CA THR A 133 -5.77 -1.39 7.37
C THR A 133 -7.19 -0.82 7.40
N GLU A 134 -7.76 -0.74 8.59
CA GLU A 134 -8.97 0.04 8.83
C GLU A 134 -8.55 1.48 9.11
N VAL A 135 -8.94 2.39 8.21
CA VAL A 135 -8.57 3.81 8.24
C VAL A 135 -9.77 4.61 8.68
N THR A 136 -9.64 5.33 9.79
CA THR A 136 -10.64 6.27 10.27
C THR A 136 -10.16 7.69 10.02
N TRP A 137 -11.02 8.52 9.44
CA TRP A 137 -10.83 9.96 9.31
C TRP A 137 -11.98 10.68 9.98
N GLY A 138 -11.68 11.52 10.96
CA GLY A 138 -12.66 12.30 11.67
C GLY A 138 -12.28 13.76 11.85
N MET A 139 -13.30 14.55 12.12
CA MET A 139 -13.21 15.97 12.47
C MET A 139 -14.14 16.24 13.64
N LYS A 140 -13.62 16.95 14.64
CA LYS A 140 -14.37 17.34 15.84
C LYS A 140 -14.12 18.80 16.18
N GLY A 141 -15.10 19.43 16.79
CA GLY A 141 -15.03 20.84 17.14
C GLY A 141 -16.30 21.35 17.80
N GLU A 142 -16.39 22.66 17.91
CA GLU A 142 -17.56 23.34 18.44
C GLU A 142 -17.94 24.51 17.53
N HIS A 143 -19.20 24.53 17.09
CA HIS A 143 -19.75 25.63 16.30
C HIS A 143 -20.04 26.84 17.19
N SER A 144 -19.53 27.99 16.78
CA SER A 144 -19.92 29.30 17.32
C SER A 144 -21.41 29.57 17.12
N LEU A 145 -21.92 30.56 17.86
CA LEU A 145 -23.32 31.00 17.73
C LEU A 145 -23.67 31.40 16.30
N ILE A 146 -22.75 32.05 15.59
CA ILE A 146 -22.94 32.52 14.22
C ILE A 146 -22.99 31.35 13.25
N GLU A 147 -22.10 30.36 13.40
CA GLU A 147 -22.07 29.17 12.56
C GLU A 147 -23.32 28.31 12.77
N LYS A 148 -23.77 28.13 14.02
CA LYS A 148 -25.04 27.46 14.34
C LYS A 148 -26.22 28.13 13.62
N ALA A 149 -26.28 29.46 13.64
CA ALA A 149 -27.30 30.20 12.93
C ALA A 149 -27.18 30.02 11.41
N PHE A 150 -25.98 30.12 10.85
CA PHE A 150 -25.73 29.97 9.41
C PHE A 150 -26.15 28.58 8.90
N MET A 151 -25.70 27.51 9.56
CA MET A 151 -26.01 26.14 9.14
C MET A 151 -27.49 25.79 9.23
N ALA A 152 -28.24 26.39 10.16
CA ALA A 152 -29.68 26.15 10.29
C ALA A 152 -30.50 26.61 9.07
N PHE A 153 -29.93 27.45 8.21
CA PHE A 153 -30.56 27.91 6.97
C PHE A 153 -30.00 27.23 5.71
N GLN A 154 -29.05 26.31 5.86
CA GLN A 154 -28.51 25.55 4.73
C GLN A 154 -29.44 24.38 4.36
N SER A 155 -29.46 24.03 3.08
CA SER A 155 -30.31 22.95 2.56
C SER A 155 -29.83 21.55 2.97
N GLN A 156 -28.54 21.39 3.24
CA GLN A 156 -27.90 20.17 3.72
C GLN A 156 -27.29 20.42 5.10
N SER A 157 -27.40 19.45 6.01
CA SER A 157 -26.75 19.55 7.31
C SER A 157 -25.24 19.40 7.17
N PHE A 158 -24.50 20.08 8.04
CA PHE A 158 -23.04 19.99 8.13
C PHE A 158 -22.57 18.54 8.30
N GLU A 159 -23.25 17.76 9.14
CA GLU A 159 -22.94 16.35 9.37
C GLU A 159 -23.02 15.51 8.10
N VAL A 160 -24.07 15.70 7.28
CA VAL A 160 -24.22 14.94 6.03
C VAL A 160 -23.12 15.35 5.04
N ALA A 161 -22.88 16.65 4.86
CA ALA A 161 -21.85 17.16 3.95
C ALA A 161 -20.45 16.65 4.33
N LEU A 162 -20.12 16.64 5.63
CA LEU A 162 -18.82 16.19 6.12
C LEU A 162 -18.65 14.66 6.01
N ASN A 163 -19.69 13.88 6.31
CA ASN A 163 -19.66 12.43 6.08
C ASN A 163 -19.47 12.07 4.60
N GLU A 164 -20.17 12.77 3.70
CA GLU A 164 -19.98 12.59 2.25
C GLU A 164 -18.56 12.93 1.81
N MET A 165 -17.98 14.02 2.35
CA MET A 165 -16.60 14.42 2.10
C MET A 165 -15.60 13.36 2.57
N HIS A 166 -15.71 12.89 3.82
CA HIS A 166 -14.81 11.87 4.36
C HIS A 166 -14.90 10.56 3.57
N LYS A 167 -16.12 10.11 3.25
CA LYS A 167 -16.32 8.91 2.40
C LYS A 167 -15.65 9.05 1.05
N LYS A 168 -15.82 10.19 0.39
CA LYS A 168 -15.21 10.46 -0.92
C LYS A 168 -13.69 10.50 -0.82
N GLY A 169 -13.13 11.22 0.14
CA GLY A 169 -11.67 11.30 0.29
C GLY A 169 -11.03 9.97 0.69
N LEU A 170 -11.66 9.17 1.57
CA LEU A 170 -11.20 7.80 1.86
C LEU A 170 -11.27 6.90 0.62
N ALA A 171 -12.27 7.06 -0.25
CA ALA A 171 -12.35 6.32 -1.50
C ALA A 171 -11.25 6.74 -2.50
N ASN A 172 -10.98 8.04 -2.62
CA ASN A 172 -9.92 8.56 -3.48
C ASN A 172 -8.53 8.13 -2.98
N LEU A 173 -8.28 8.24 -1.67
CA LEU A 173 -7.02 7.79 -1.04
C LEU A 173 -6.77 6.31 -1.33
N ASP A 174 -7.77 5.45 -1.10
CA ASP A 174 -7.68 4.03 -1.43
C ASP A 174 -7.33 3.84 -2.92
N SER A 175 -8.00 4.55 -3.84
CA SER A 175 -7.70 4.46 -5.27
C SER A 175 -6.26 4.85 -5.62
N VAL A 176 -5.71 5.90 -5.00
CA VAL A 176 -4.31 6.31 -5.21
C VAL A 176 -3.37 5.23 -4.68
N ILE A 177 -3.58 4.75 -3.45
CA ILE A 177 -2.77 3.69 -2.85
C ILE A 177 -2.79 2.41 -3.70
N GLN A 178 -3.96 1.96 -4.15
CA GLN A 178 -4.07 0.79 -5.03
C GLN A 178 -3.37 1.00 -6.36
N THR A 179 -3.40 2.22 -6.92
CA THR A 179 -2.68 2.55 -8.16
C THR A 179 -1.17 2.47 -7.97
N GLU A 180 -0.66 3.05 -6.88
CA GLU A 180 0.76 3.00 -6.54
C GLU A 180 1.25 1.57 -6.30
N MET A 181 0.49 0.75 -5.56
CA MET A 181 0.83 -0.64 -5.26
C MET A 181 0.84 -1.56 -6.49
N ASN A 182 0.08 -1.21 -7.53
CA ASN A 182 0.00 -1.97 -8.79
C ASN A 182 1.03 -1.52 -9.84
N LYS A 183 1.93 -0.58 -9.53
CA LYS A 183 3.04 -0.25 -10.43
C LYS A 183 4.01 -1.43 -10.51
N TYR A 184 4.47 -1.73 -11.72
CA TYR A 184 5.47 -2.77 -11.93
C TYR A 184 6.35 -2.50 -13.16
N THR A 185 7.51 -3.15 -13.19
CA THR A 185 8.42 -3.20 -14.34
C THR A 185 8.96 -4.61 -14.52
N ILE A 186 9.22 -4.99 -15.77
CA ILE A 186 9.79 -6.29 -16.14
C ILE A 186 11.02 -6.07 -17.01
N ASP A 187 12.15 -6.60 -16.59
CA ASP A 187 13.44 -6.52 -17.28
C ASP A 187 13.95 -7.93 -17.62
N VAL A 188 14.00 -8.27 -18.92
CA VAL A 188 14.54 -9.57 -19.37
C VAL A 188 16.04 -9.42 -19.62
N GLN A 189 16.86 -10.02 -18.76
CA GLN A 189 18.31 -9.86 -18.75
C GLN A 189 19.06 -10.90 -19.62
N GLY A 190 18.32 -11.72 -20.34
CA GLY A 190 18.84 -12.79 -21.19
C GLY A 190 19.46 -13.94 -20.40
N ILE A 191 20.36 -14.70 -21.05
CA ILE A 191 20.97 -15.89 -20.44
C ILE A 191 21.97 -15.48 -19.36
N LYS A 192 21.80 -16.01 -18.15
CA LYS A 192 22.72 -15.89 -17.01
C LYS A 192 23.11 -17.28 -16.51
N GLN A 193 24.32 -17.37 -15.95
CA GLN A 193 24.74 -18.55 -15.20
C GLN A 193 24.29 -18.40 -13.75
N TYR A 194 23.60 -19.40 -13.22
CA TYR A 194 23.29 -19.51 -11.80
C TYR A 194 24.19 -20.55 -11.16
N GLY A 195 24.85 -20.19 -10.05
CA GLY A 195 25.90 -21.00 -9.44
C GLY A 195 25.42 -22.26 -8.72
N GLY A 196 24.11 -22.38 -8.46
CA GLY A 196 23.57 -23.49 -7.69
C GLY A 196 24.00 -23.46 -6.22
N GLY A 197 23.86 -24.60 -5.53
CA GLY A 197 24.27 -24.75 -4.13
C GLY A 197 23.29 -25.56 -3.30
N TYR A 198 23.63 -25.73 -2.01
CA TYR A 198 22.77 -26.40 -1.05
C TYR A 198 21.69 -25.45 -0.54
N TYR A 199 20.52 -26.01 -0.24
CA TYR A 199 19.39 -25.27 0.34
C TYR A 199 18.58 -26.16 1.27
N MET A 200 17.92 -25.54 2.24
CA MET A 200 16.89 -26.20 3.05
C MET A 200 15.52 -25.85 2.49
N TYR A 201 14.58 -26.78 2.47
CA TYR A 201 13.26 -26.55 1.88
C TYR A 201 12.15 -27.38 2.53
N THR A 202 10.92 -26.96 2.25
CA THR A 202 9.71 -27.80 2.37
C THR A 202 9.00 -27.83 1.02
N THR A 203 8.20 -28.88 0.76
CA THR A 203 7.45 -29.05 -0.49
C THR A 203 5.98 -29.28 -0.20
N THR A 204 5.10 -28.72 -1.04
CA THR A 204 3.66 -29.01 -1.01
C THR A 204 3.11 -29.12 -2.43
N ALA A 205 1.92 -29.71 -2.53
CA ALA A 205 1.05 -29.57 -3.68
C ALA A 205 -0.15 -28.69 -3.30
N CYS A 206 -0.59 -27.78 -4.18
CA CYS A 206 -1.77 -26.95 -3.97
C CYS A 206 -2.39 -26.49 -5.30
N LYS A 207 -3.50 -25.74 -5.23
CA LYS A 207 -4.00 -24.98 -6.38
C LYS A 207 -3.06 -23.81 -6.67
N GLN A 208 -2.95 -23.42 -7.93
CA GLN A 208 -2.06 -22.30 -8.32
C GLN A 208 -2.44 -20.99 -7.62
N GLU A 209 -3.73 -20.72 -7.43
CA GLU A 209 -4.23 -19.55 -6.69
C GLU A 209 -3.84 -19.55 -5.20
N ASP A 210 -3.54 -20.73 -4.63
CA ASP A 210 -3.14 -20.89 -3.23
C ASP A 210 -1.64 -20.71 -3.00
N ILE A 211 -0.80 -20.55 -4.04
CA ILE A 211 0.67 -20.49 -3.88
C ILE A 211 1.05 -19.43 -2.84
N GLY A 212 0.50 -18.21 -2.94
CA GLY A 212 0.82 -17.10 -2.05
C GLY A 212 0.49 -17.42 -0.58
N SER A 213 -0.69 -18.00 -0.31
CA SER A 213 -1.11 -18.34 1.06
C SER A 213 -0.32 -19.51 1.66
N ARG A 214 0.23 -20.40 0.81
CA ARG A 214 1.11 -21.50 1.22
C ARG A 214 2.56 -21.07 1.41
N MET A 215 3.02 -20.07 0.65
CA MET A 215 4.43 -19.68 0.61
C MET A 215 4.94 -19.16 1.95
N ALA A 216 4.27 -18.17 2.53
CA ALA A 216 4.69 -17.53 3.78
C ALA A 216 4.89 -18.53 4.95
N PRO A 217 3.92 -19.42 5.29
CA PRO A 217 4.13 -20.39 6.36
C PRO A 217 5.22 -21.43 6.03
N MET A 218 5.39 -21.81 4.76
CA MET A 218 6.47 -22.71 4.36
C MET A 218 7.85 -22.06 4.53
N MET A 219 8.03 -20.81 4.08
CA MET A 219 9.26 -20.04 4.29
C MET A 219 9.56 -19.84 5.77
N GLY A 220 8.54 -19.47 6.57
CA GLY A 220 8.68 -19.32 8.02
C GLY A 220 9.12 -20.62 8.71
N LYS A 221 8.61 -21.77 8.27
CA LYS A 221 9.02 -23.08 8.79
C LYS A 221 10.49 -23.41 8.48
N VAL A 222 10.94 -23.18 7.24
CA VAL A 222 12.36 -23.37 6.85
C VAL A 222 13.25 -22.42 7.63
N HIS A 223 12.88 -21.14 7.71
CA HIS A 223 13.63 -20.13 8.46
C HIS A 223 13.76 -20.48 9.95
N SER A 224 12.66 -20.88 10.58
CA SER A 224 12.63 -21.31 11.99
C SER A 224 13.52 -22.52 12.25
N PHE A 225 13.54 -23.47 11.32
CA PHE A 225 14.45 -24.62 11.40
C PHE A 225 15.91 -24.19 11.36
N LEU A 226 16.28 -23.31 10.44
CA LEU A 226 17.65 -22.78 10.31
C LEU A 226 18.09 -22.05 11.58
N GLN A 227 17.23 -21.17 12.12
CA GLN A 227 17.52 -20.44 13.36
C GLN A 227 17.71 -21.37 14.55
N THR A 228 16.77 -22.32 14.75
CA THR A 228 16.81 -23.27 15.89
C THR A 228 18.06 -24.13 15.86
N ASN A 229 18.49 -24.54 14.66
CA ASN A 229 19.68 -25.36 14.47
C ASN A 229 20.96 -24.55 14.26
N LYS A 230 20.90 -23.21 14.34
CA LYS A 230 22.03 -22.29 14.15
C LYS A 230 22.75 -22.49 12.81
N ILE A 231 22.00 -22.79 11.76
CA ILE A 231 22.51 -22.96 10.40
C ILE A 231 22.51 -21.59 9.71
N ALA A 232 23.66 -21.20 9.15
CA ALA A 232 23.81 -19.92 8.48
C ALA A 232 23.09 -19.89 7.12
N ILE A 233 22.29 -18.84 6.90
CA ILE A 233 21.69 -18.50 5.60
C ILE A 233 22.77 -17.87 4.72
N THR A 234 22.88 -18.30 3.47
CA THR A 234 23.94 -17.85 2.54
C THR A 234 23.44 -17.11 1.32
N GLY A 235 22.13 -16.89 1.20
CA GLY A 235 21.53 -16.18 0.08
C GLY A 235 20.05 -15.91 0.29
N MET A 236 19.43 -15.37 -0.74
CA MET A 236 18.02 -14.99 -0.69
C MET A 236 17.09 -16.22 -0.78
N PRO A 237 15.93 -16.21 -0.11
CA PRO A 237 14.91 -17.23 -0.26
C PRO A 237 14.46 -17.37 -1.71
N PHE A 238 14.05 -18.58 -2.10
CA PHE A 238 13.64 -18.86 -3.46
C PHE A 238 12.62 -19.99 -3.52
N THR A 239 11.84 -20.01 -4.59
CA THR A 239 10.83 -21.04 -4.87
C THR A 239 11.26 -21.88 -6.04
N ILE A 240 11.09 -23.20 -5.94
CA ILE A 240 11.31 -24.13 -7.05
C ILE A 240 9.98 -24.73 -7.46
N TYR A 241 9.62 -24.61 -8.74
CA TYR A 241 8.42 -25.23 -9.30
C TYR A 241 8.76 -26.64 -9.78
N ASN A 242 8.40 -27.65 -8.98
CA ASN A 242 8.74 -29.05 -9.24
C ASN A 242 7.83 -29.70 -10.25
N ASP A 243 6.56 -29.28 -10.28
CA ASP A 243 5.59 -29.70 -11.28
C ASP A 243 4.53 -28.61 -11.45
N TRP A 244 4.12 -28.37 -12.68
CA TRP A 244 3.13 -27.36 -13.04
C TRP A 244 2.08 -27.98 -13.95
N ASP A 245 0.93 -28.32 -13.37
CA ASP A 245 -0.18 -28.93 -14.08
C ASP A 245 -1.21 -27.86 -14.43
N GLU A 246 -1.05 -27.30 -15.62
CA GLU A 246 -1.93 -26.28 -16.19
C GLU A 246 -3.37 -26.81 -16.39
N ALA A 247 -3.52 -28.08 -16.76
CA ALA A 247 -4.83 -28.67 -17.06
C ALA A 247 -5.70 -28.80 -15.81
N ASN A 248 -5.10 -29.10 -14.66
CA ASN A 248 -5.80 -29.25 -13.39
C ASN A 248 -5.68 -28.00 -12.47
N GLY A 249 -4.94 -26.98 -12.90
CA GLY A 249 -4.69 -25.76 -12.13
C GLY A 249 -3.97 -26.05 -10.82
N THR A 250 -3.07 -27.04 -10.81
CA THR A 250 -2.33 -27.49 -9.63
C THR A 250 -0.84 -27.33 -9.81
N VAL A 251 -0.13 -27.18 -8.71
CA VAL A 251 1.31 -26.99 -8.68
C VAL A 251 1.92 -27.79 -7.54
N ILE A 252 3.11 -28.34 -7.78
CA ILE A 252 4.00 -28.86 -6.74
C ILE A 252 5.19 -27.91 -6.68
N PHE A 253 5.39 -27.25 -5.54
CA PHE A 253 6.51 -26.31 -5.38
C PHE A 253 7.22 -26.50 -4.05
N SER A 254 8.47 -26.04 -4.01
CA SER A 254 9.29 -25.99 -2.81
C SER A 254 9.59 -24.56 -2.43
N ALA A 255 9.44 -24.23 -1.13
CA ALA A 255 9.93 -23.00 -0.54
C ALA A 255 11.32 -23.28 0.05
N ALA A 256 12.35 -22.56 -0.39
CA ALA A 256 13.74 -22.88 -0.10
C ALA A 256 14.55 -21.69 0.40
N ILE A 257 15.55 -21.97 1.25
CA ILE A 257 16.52 -20.99 1.75
C ILE A 257 17.95 -21.54 1.56
N PRO A 258 18.87 -20.80 0.91
CA PRO A 258 20.23 -21.27 0.66
C PRO A 258 21.06 -21.47 1.94
N VAL A 259 21.88 -22.51 1.94
CA VAL A 259 22.85 -22.81 3.02
C VAL A 259 24.22 -23.16 2.42
N LYS A 260 25.26 -23.05 3.25
CA LYS A 260 26.65 -23.23 2.81
C LYS A 260 26.97 -24.66 2.37
N GLU A 261 26.42 -25.65 3.05
CA GLU A 261 26.82 -27.04 2.92
C GLU A 261 25.64 -27.99 3.12
N LYS A 262 25.86 -29.28 2.81
CA LYS A 262 24.85 -30.31 3.00
C LYS A 262 24.50 -30.46 4.47
N ILE A 263 23.21 -30.36 4.79
CA ILE A 263 22.70 -30.60 6.13
C ILE A 263 21.99 -31.97 6.15
N ILE A 264 22.36 -32.83 7.09
CA ILE A 264 21.68 -34.10 7.30
C ILE A 264 20.55 -33.86 8.30
N THR A 265 19.30 -34.04 7.85
CA THR A 265 18.13 -33.94 8.72
C THR A 265 17.73 -35.33 9.22
N THR A 266 17.51 -35.45 10.53
CA THR A 266 17.20 -36.74 11.18
C THR A 266 15.70 -36.95 11.44
N GLY A 267 14.85 -36.04 10.95
CA GLY A 267 13.38 -36.09 11.07
C GLY A 267 12.71 -34.75 10.71
N GLY A 268 11.38 -34.77 10.56
CA GLY A 268 10.57 -33.62 10.19
C GLY A 268 10.49 -33.39 8.67
N ASP A 269 9.79 -32.32 8.29
CA ASP A 269 9.44 -32.07 6.88
C ASP A 269 10.39 -31.09 6.19
N VAL A 270 11.39 -30.56 6.91
CA VAL A 270 12.44 -29.70 6.34
C VAL A 270 13.59 -30.57 5.86
N LEU A 271 13.89 -30.50 4.57
CA LEU A 271 14.86 -31.34 3.89
C LEU A 271 15.99 -30.51 3.28
N CYS A 272 17.14 -31.13 3.01
CA CYS A 272 18.26 -30.48 2.31
C CYS A 272 18.30 -30.94 0.85
N GLY A 273 18.30 -29.97 -0.06
CA GLY A 273 18.44 -30.17 -1.50
C GLY A 273 19.76 -29.59 -2.02
N TYR A 274 20.07 -29.90 -3.27
CA TYR A 274 21.18 -29.31 -4.01
C TYR A 274 20.71 -28.92 -5.40
N MET A 275 20.91 -27.66 -5.76
CA MET A 275 20.66 -27.16 -7.11
C MET A 275 21.98 -27.18 -7.86
N GLU A 276 22.05 -27.91 -8.96
CA GLU A 276 23.23 -27.88 -9.83
C GLU A 276 23.36 -26.52 -10.52
N PRO A 277 24.60 -26.06 -10.81
CA PRO A 277 24.80 -24.89 -11.66
C PRO A 277 24.07 -25.04 -13.00
N LEU A 278 23.44 -23.98 -13.47
CA LEU A 278 22.63 -24.00 -14.69
C LEU A 278 22.70 -22.68 -15.45
N SER A 279 22.35 -22.74 -16.74
CA SER A 279 22.09 -21.57 -17.55
C SER A 279 20.58 -21.31 -17.59
N ALA A 280 20.16 -20.07 -17.41
CA ALA A 280 18.75 -19.72 -17.43
C ALA A 280 18.55 -18.34 -18.05
N VAL A 281 17.41 -18.14 -18.70
CA VAL A 281 16.93 -16.78 -18.97
C VAL A 281 16.49 -16.18 -17.65
N LYS A 282 17.16 -15.09 -17.25
CA LYS A 282 16.83 -14.31 -16.06
C LYS A 282 15.91 -13.17 -16.46
N THR A 283 14.79 -13.05 -15.74
CA THR A 283 13.88 -11.92 -15.84
C THR A 283 13.67 -11.34 -14.46
N VAL A 284 13.78 -10.02 -14.31
CA VAL A 284 13.54 -9.33 -13.05
C VAL A 284 12.17 -8.65 -13.12
N LEU A 285 11.28 -9.03 -12.21
CA LEU A 285 10.04 -8.32 -11.93
C LEU A 285 10.29 -7.41 -10.73
N LYS A 286 10.11 -6.10 -10.92
CA LYS A 286 9.91 -5.17 -9.80
C LYS A 286 8.41 -4.86 -9.72
N GLY A 287 7.72 -5.36 -8.70
CA GLY A 287 6.28 -5.21 -8.53
C GLY A 287 5.61 -6.37 -7.79
N ASN A 288 4.31 -6.23 -7.55
CA ASN A 288 3.48 -7.22 -6.84
C ASN A 288 3.51 -8.60 -7.54
N TYR A 289 3.42 -9.68 -6.76
CA TYR A 289 3.41 -11.06 -7.25
C TYR A 289 2.26 -11.38 -8.22
N ASN A 290 1.15 -10.62 -8.18
CA ASN A 290 0.07 -10.74 -9.17
C ASN A 290 0.54 -10.48 -10.63
N HIS A 291 1.72 -9.87 -10.81
CA HIS A 291 2.34 -9.61 -12.11
C HIS A 291 3.38 -10.68 -12.52
N LEU A 292 3.62 -11.74 -11.71
CA LEU A 292 4.58 -12.80 -12.04
C LEU A 292 4.26 -13.47 -13.38
N SER A 293 2.98 -13.71 -13.68
CA SER A 293 2.54 -14.28 -14.96
C SER A 293 3.03 -13.45 -16.15
N LYS A 294 3.01 -12.11 -16.05
CA LYS A 294 3.57 -11.20 -17.06
C LYS A 294 5.09 -11.30 -17.18
N GLY A 295 5.80 -11.51 -16.07
CA GLY A 295 7.23 -11.80 -16.07
C GLY A 295 7.56 -13.08 -16.83
N TYR A 296 6.81 -14.16 -16.57
CA TYR A 296 6.93 -15.43 -17.29
C TYR A 296 6.60 -15.31 -18.78
N GLU A 297 5.50 -14.63 -19.14
CA GLU A 297 5.13 -14.36 -20.54
C GLU A 297 6.29 -13.67 -21.29
N LYS A 298 6.91 -12.65 -20.68
CA LYS A 298 8.05 -11.92 -21.28
C LYS A 298 9.31 -12.77 -21.40
N ALA A 299 9.60 -13.60 -20.39
CA ALA A 299 10.71 -14.54 -20.46
C ALA A 299 10.52 -15.56 -21.59
N GLN A 300 9.32 -16.12 -21.74
CA GLN A 300 8.99 -17.06 -22.81
C GLN A 300 9.03 -16.40 -24.20
N GLN A 301 8.53 -15.16 -24.33
CA GLN A 301 8.65 -14.38 -25.57
C GLN A 301 10.12 -14.25 -25.98
N TYR A 302 11.00 -13.86 -25.05
CA TYR A 302 12.43 -13.75 -25.31
C TYR A 302 13.07 -15.08 -25.72
N ILE A 303 12.72 -16.18 -25.05
CA ILE A 303 13.18 -17.54 -25.40
C ILE A 303 12.80 -17.87 -26.84
N GLY A 304 11.55 -17.63 -27.23
CA GLY A 304 11.07 -17.88 -28.59
C GLY A 304 11.77 -17.01 -29.64
N GLU A 305 11.88 -15.71 -29.41
CA GLU A 305 12.52 -14.75 -30.33
C GLU A 305 14.02 -15.03 -30.53
N ASN A 306 14.70 -15.56 -29.50
CA ASN A 306 16.12 -15.89 -29.54
C ASN A 306 16.39 -17.37 -29.87
N ASN A 307 15.35 -18.14 -30.23
CA ASN A 307 15.43 -19.57 -30.55
C ASN A 307 16.13 -20.40 -29.45
N LEU A 308 15.89 -20.08 -28.18
CA LEU A 308 16.47 -20.81 -27.06
C LEU A 308 15.62 -22.06 -26.77
N LEU A 309 16.28 -23.13 -26.30
CA LEU A 309 15.60 -24.34 -25.85
C LEU A 309 15.60 -24.40 -24.32
N ILE A 310 14.41 -24.53 -23.75
CA ILE A 310 14.20 -24.80 -22.32
C ILE A 310 14.81 -26.17 -21.98
N ASP A 311 15.52 -26.26 -20.85
CA ASP A 311 16.03 -27.54 -20.34
C ASP A 311 14.96 -28.23 -19.49
N PRO A 312 14.30 -29.29 -20.00
CA PRO A 312 13.21 -29.95 -19.28
C PRO A 312 13.70 -30.79 -18.09
N SER A 313 15.02 -30.99 -17.93
CA SER A 313 15.59 -31.69 -16.78
C SER A 313 15.78 -30.79 -15.55
N LYS A 314 15.50 -29.49 -15.69
CA LYS A 314 15.70 -28.46 -14.67
C LYS A 314 14.39 -27.74 -14.39
N ASN A 315 14.15 -27.48 -13.12
CA ASN A 315 12.95 -26.78 -12.67
C ASN A 315 13.11 -25.27 -12.80
N MET A 316 12.02 -24.58 -13.15
CA MET A 316 11.95 -23.12 -13.04
C MET A 316 11.98 -22.72 -11.56
N PHE A 317 12.54 -21.55 -11.28
CA PHE A 317 12.59 -21.03 -9.92
C PHE A 317 12.55 -19.51 -9.88
N GLU A 318 12.16 -18.99 -8.72
CA GLU A 318 12.07 -17.56 -8.42
C GLU A 318 12.95 -17.24 -7.22
N ILE A 319 13.75 -16.17 -7.26
CA ILE A 319 14.48 -15.65 -6.10
C ILE A 319 13.81 -14.36 -5.63
N TYR A 320 13.51 -14.26 -4.34
CA TYR A 320 12.94 -13.07 -3.71
C TYR A 320 14.07 -12.18 -3.21
N ALA A 321 14.45 -11.18 -4.01
CA ALA A 321 15.66 -10.38 -3.78
C ALA A 321 15.53 -9.39 -2.62
N ASN A 322 14.31 -9.08 -2.19
CA ASN A 322 14.01 -8.32 -0.98
C ASN A 322 12.77 -8.88 -0.25
N ASP A 323 12.64 -8.52 1.03
CA ASP A 323 11.58 -9.04 1.91
C ASP A 323 10.35 -8.11 1.93
N PRO A 324 9.14 -8.61 1.62
CA PRO A 324 7.91 -7.84 1.77
C PRO A 324 7.68 -7.21 3.16
N GLY A 325 8.27 -7.78 4.22
CA GLY A 325 8.24 -7.21 5.57
C GLY A 325 9.03 -5.92 5.71
N ASP A 326 10.08 -5.72 4.90
CA ASP A 326 10.91 -4.51 4.88
C ASP A 326 10.46 -3.52 3.80
N PHE A 327 9.67 -3.98 2.82
CA PHE A 327 9.18 -3.20 1.68
C PHE A 327 7.64 -3.21 1.69
N PRO A 328 6.98 -2.28 2.41
CA PRO A 328 5.53 -2.29 2.57
C PRO A 328 4.78 -2.04 1.25
N ASN A 329 5.41 -1.38 0.28
CA ASN A 329 4.87 -1.21 -1.07
C ASN A 329 5.19 -2.43 -1.94
N PRO A 330 4.19 -3.19 -2.44
CA PRO A 330 4.43 -4.27 -3.38
C PRO A 330 5.07 -3.84 -4.69
N ALA A 331 4.92 -2.58 -5.10
CA ALA A 331 5.60 -2.03 -6.27
C ALA A 331 7.13 -2.03 -6.14
N ASP A 332 7.66 -2.15 -4.91
CA ASP A 332 9.09 -2.20 -4.62
C ASP A 332 9.65 -3.62 -4.42
N TRP A 333 8.79 -4.64 -4.43
CA TRP A 333 9.24 -6.03 -4.37
C TRP A 333 10.01 -6.39 -5.63
N THR A 334 11.12 -7.11 -5.47
CA THR A 334 12.00 -7.54 -6.55
C THR A 334 12.08 -9.05 -6.57
N THR A 335 11.56 -9.65 -7.64
CA THR A 335 11.61 -11.10 -7.87
C THR A 335 12.39 -11.40 -9.13
N GLU A 336 13.33 -12.33 -9.02
CA GLU A 336 14.10 -12.82 -10.16
C GLU A 336 13.53 -14.17 -10.62
N ILE A 337 12.97 -14.20 -11.83
CA ILE A 337 12.47 -15.40 -12.47
C ILE A 337 13.60 -16.04 -13.29
N TYR A 338 13.81 -17.34 -13.10
CA TYR A 338 14.78 -18.12 -13.85
C TYR A 338 14.08 -19.26 -14.60
N ILE A 339 14.17 -19.23 -15.92
CA ILE A 339 13.75 -20.34 -16.80
C ILE A 339 15.01 -21.02 -17.33
N PRO A 340 15.33 -22.25 -16.87
CA PRO A 340 16.50 -22.99 -17.35
C PRO A 340 16.47 -23.20 -18.87
N VAL A 341 17.60 -22.93 -19.50
CA VAL A 341 17.81 -23.16 -20.94
C VAL A 341 19.13 -23.88 -21.16
N PHE A 342 19.25 -24.57 -22.28
CA PHE A 342 20.55 -25.09 -22.69
C PHE A 342 21.54 -23.94 -22.91
N LYS A 343 22.78 -24.16 -22.48
CA LYS A 343 23.84 -23.14 -22.41
C LYS A 343 24.14 -22.48 -23.76
N ASP A 344 23.95 -23.18 -24.88
CA ASP A 344 24.25 -22.71 -26.23
C ASP A 344 23.72 -23.72 -27.27
N LEU A 345 23.09 -23.27 -28.35
CA LEU A 345 22.76 -24.10 -29.53
C LEU A 345 23.79 -23.97 -30.66
N THR A 346 24.70 -23.00 -30.59
CA THR A 346 25.76 -22.81 -31.58
C THR A 346 26.99 -23.66 -31.29
N SER A 347 27.19 -24.07 -30.02
CA SER A 347 28.19 -25.07 -29.66
C SER A 347 27.61 -26.49 -29.84
N ASN A 348 27.39 -26.89 -31.08
CA ASN A 348 26.97 -28.26 -31.43
C ASN A 348 28.15 -29.24 -31.24
N HIS A 349 28.72 -29.30 -30.04
CA HIS A 349 29.60 -30.37 -29.63
C HIS A 349 28.78 -31.40 -28.86
N PRO A 350 28.46 -32.57 -29.46
CA PRO A 350 27.90 -33.66 -28.69
C PRO A 350 28.87 -33.96 -27.55
N ILE A 351 28.34 -34.06 -26.33
CA ILE A 351 29.06 -34.71 -25.23
C ILE A 351 29.21 -36.17 -25.66
N ILE A 352 30.31 -36.46 -26.33
CA ILE A 352 30.77 -37.83 -26.49
C ILE A 352 31.26 -38.22 -25.10
N ASN A 353 30.44 -38.98 -24.38
CA ASN A 353 30.89 -39.71 -23.20
C ASN A 353 32.07 -40.58 -23.64
N GLY A 354 33.27 -40.21 -23.20
CA GLY A 354 34.53 -40.88 -23.53
C GLY A 354 35.30 -41.24 -22.28
N ASN A 355 35.24 -42.53 -21.95
CA ASN A 355 35.98 -43.35 -20.99
C ASN A 355 35.60 -43.27 -19.51
#